data_AF-A0A5C7PAF5-F1
#
_entry.id   AF-A0A5C7PAF5-F1
#
_cell.length_a   1.000
_cell.length_b   1.000
_cell.length_c   1.000
_cell.angle_alpha   90.00
_cell.angle_beta   90.00
_cell.angle_gamma   90.00
#
_symmetry.space_group_name_H-M   'P 1'
#
loop_
_entity.id
_entity.type
_entity.pdbx_description
1 polymer ?
#
loop_
_entity_poly.entity_id
_entity_poly.type
_entity_poly.pdbx_seq_one_letter_code
_entity_poly.pdbx_strand_id
1 'polypeptide(L)'
;MSGHVLPAAAGAPRILSAPARCAGGDRILPGPDGELRVRTSRWTALLPRLRRGSGPSWGRLAVGVVVALAAAYFTLFAWAWASPPGSSPDDDFHMTSIWCRSDEAPEQCRILSRLDKSGLAFAQVPNFPSPNCYIWKDKQSGACQTPRVSTERLSTTAYPPLFYNYVSFFASDSLLESTVMMRMAVACSVLFILSVAYLVSLPWLRGAMVVSWLLMSMPLGVFLFASINPSAWGVAGLAAMWGPMVTAFLGKDARRRWLALAVWFLAALMAGGSRGDTAIFAAVISVLGLVLLARRRAQWPAIAMGVIVVAVSAWMLVGTAQLTAAGRGFGDKRGTVPDDELIWSLVTELPKLAASVHGGLLGWLDAQVSLTAASSIMLAVGGAYVAGLAYMNRRKALALVALVGATFAVPVRAIWQAHRYAPDHYQPRYLLPMLMVVLGVCLIAGPGRRIKWSAWQIALVWVLLSLGGLVALHGWMRRFITGNDVQSWDLSRKVEWWANPNISPDQMWVLGSVSWSVLALVVLLSFYSRRAAVLGPEPESEPGPGPEPQPEPEREPESEPETETEGGEEQGDEAHALSDGAATT
;
A
#
# COMPACT_ATOMS: atom_id res chain seq x y z
N MET A 1 1.67 -50.20 -81.55
CA MET A 1 0.82 -50.22 -80.35
C MET A 1 1.75 -50.25 -79.14
N SER A 2 1.84 -49.29 -78.22
CA SER A 2 1.31 -47.91 -78.18
C SER A 2 1.90 -47.19 -76.94
N GLY A 3 2.64 -46.08 -77.09
CA GLY A 3 3.11 -45.28 -75.92
C GLY A 3 4.45 -44.54 -76.10
N HIS A 4 4.57 -43.37 -75.46
CA HIS A 4 5.64 -42.34 -75.59
C HIS A 4 6.37 -42.06 -74.23
N VAL A 5 7.47 -41.28 -74.13
CA VAL A 5 8.76 -41.20 -74.87
C VAL A 5 9.64 -40.09 -74.22
N LEU A 6 10.92 -40.38 -73.96
CA LEU A 6 12.02 -39.44 -73.58
C LEU A 6 11.95 -38.71 -72.19
N PRO A 7 13.07 -38.12 -71.68
CA PRO A 7 13.38 -37.99 -70.23
C PRO A 7 13.91 -36.60 -69.76
N ALA A 8 14.34 -36.49 -68.48
CA ALA A 8 15.38 -35.59 -67.86
C ALA A 8 15.01 -35.21 -66.40
N ALA A 9 15.88 -34.70 -65.49
CA ALA A 9 17.32 -34.87 -65.21
C ALA A 9 17.71 -34.13 -63.89
N ALA A 10 18.85 -34.53 -63.28
CA ALA A 10 19.78 -33.73 -62.44
C ALA A 10 19.35 -33.04 -61.10
N GLY A 11 20.21 -33.12 -60.07
CA GLY A 11 20.10 -32.32 -58.83
C GLY A 11 20.95 -32.77 -57.62
N ALA A 12 22.28 -32.62 -57.66
CA ALA A 12 23.21 -32.80 -56.51
C ALA A 12 23.27 -31.51 -55.63
N PRO A 13 23.95 -31.41 -54.45
CA PRO A 13 25.01 -32.30 -53.90
C PRO A 13 24.98 -32.58 -52.37
N ARG A 14 26.00 -33.33 -51.89
CA ARG A 14 26.35 -33.42 -50.46
C ARG A 14 26.80 -32.07 -49.91
N ILE A 15 26.27 -31.65 -48.77
CA ILE A 15 26.82 -30.57 -47.93
C ILE A 15 27.31 -31.21 -46.62
N LEU A 16 28.55 -30.93 -46.20
CA LEU A 16 29.02 -31.28 -44.86
C LEU A 16 28.24 -30.46 -43.83
N SER A 17 27.37 -31.10 -43.05
CA SER A 17 26.75 -30.49 -41.88
C SER A 17 27.76 -30.41 -40.73
N ALA A 18 27.96 -29.20 -40.21
CA ALA A 18 28.81 -28.96 -39.05
C ALA A 18 28.24 -29.63 -37.79
N PRO A 19 29.07 -30.04 -36.80
CA PRO A 19 28.59 -30.68 -35.59
C PRO A 19 27.67 -29.74 -34.78
N ALA A 20 26.49 -30.23 -34.43
CA ALA A 20 25.48 -29.47 -33.69
C ALA A 20 26.03 -29.00 -32.33
N ARG A 21 25.93 -27.69 -32.07
CA ARG A 21 26.23 -27.12 -30.74
C ARG A 21 24.95 -27.05 -29.91
N CYS A 22 24.89 -27.79 -28.82
CA CYS A 22 23.89 -27.56 -27.78
C CYS A 22 24.19 -26.26 -27.02
N ALA A 23 23.14 -25.58 -26.54
CA ALA A 23 23.27 -24.37 -25.74
C ALA A 23 23.89 -24.68 -24.37
N GLY A 24 25.20 -24.46 -24.24
CA GLY A 24 25.97 -24.80 -23.03
C GLY A 24 27.49 -24.79 -23.22
N GLY A 25 27.98 -24.89 -24.46
CA GLY A 25 29.42 -24.80 -24.78
C GLY A 25 30.20 -26.11 -24.64
N ASP A 26 29.57 -27.18 -24.16
CA ASP A 26 30.16 -28.53 -24.13
C ASP A 26 30.36 -29.08 -25.55
N ARG A 27 31.53 -29.70 -25.79
CA ARG A 27 31.84 -30.39 -27.05
C ARG A 27 31.70 -31.90 -26.88
N ILE A 28 31.04 -32.52 -27.84
CA ILE A 28 30.96 -33.96 -28.01
C ILE A 28 32.16 -34.41 -28.85
N LEU A 29 32.85 -35.47 -28.43
CA LEU A 29 33.88 -36.17 -29.20
C LEU A 29 33.62 -37.68 -29.13
N PRO A 30 33.86 -38.44 -30.21
CA PRO A 30 33.69 -39.89 -30.22
C PRO A 30 34.78 -40.58 -29.39
N GLY A 31 34.37 -41.55 -28.56
CA GLY A 31 35.29 -42.50 -27.92
C GLY A 31 35.64 -43.68 -28.85
N PRO A 32 36.69 -44.45 -28.56
CA PRO A 32 37.14 -45.55 -29.41
C PRO A 32 36.11 -46.69 -29.57
N ASP A 33 35.19 -46.83 -28.60
CA ASP A 33 34.21 -47.92 -28.54
C ASP A 33 32.78 -47.48 -28.93
N GLY A 34 32.62 -46.30 -29.53
CA GLY A 34 31.32 -45.79 -30.00
C GLY A 34 30.43 -45.11 -28.95
N GLU A 35 30.75 -45.20 -27.65
CA GLU A 35 30.03 -44.45 -26.61
C GLU A 35 30.32 -42.93 -26.64
N LEU A 36 29.25 -42.13 -26.54
CA LEU A 36 29.29 -40.67 -26.45
C LEU A 36 29.48 -40.23 -24.99
N ARG A 37 30.69 -39.77 -24.61
CA ARG A 37 30.98 -39.30 -23.25
C ARG A 37 31.01 -37.77 -23.13
N VAL A 38 30.12 -37.23 -22.30
CA VAL A 38 30.08 -35.79 -21.97
C VAL A 38 31.05 -35.48 -20.83
N ARG A 39 32.12 -34.74 -21.11
CA ARG A 39 33.09 -34.29 -20.10
C ARG A 39 32.65 -32.97 -19.48
N THR A 40 31.90 -33.03 -18.38
CA THR A 40 31.46 -31.83 -17.65
C THR A 40 32.65 -31.07 -17.05
N SER A 41 32.59 -29.73 -17.09
CA SER A 41 33.64 -28.88 -16.55
C SER A 41 33.63 -28.87 -15.01
N ARG A 42 34.83 -28.84 -14.39
CA ARG A 42 35.07 -28.97 -12.94
C ARG A 42 34.34 -27.94 -12.06
N TRP A 43 33.81 -26.86 -12.65
CA TRP A 43 33.09 -25.79 -11.96
C TRP A 43 31.65 -26.17 -11.57
N THR A 44 31.06 -27.21 -12.16
CA THR A 44 29.68 -27.63 -11.87
C THR A 44 29.50 -28.44 -10.58
N ALA A 45 30.60 -28.95 -9.99
CA ALA A 45 30.57 -29.86 -8.85
C ALA A 45 30.24 -29.21 -7.49
N LEU A 46 30.30 -27.87 -7.37
CA LEU A 46 30.11 -27.14 -6.10
C LEU A 46 28.66 -26.80 -5.76
N LEU A 47 27.71 -27.00 -6.67
CA LEU A 47 26.30 -26.57 -6.53
C LEU A 47 25.25 -27.60 -6.03
N PRO A 48 25.49 -28.93 -5.86
CA PRO A 48 24.41 -29.84 -5.44
C PRO A 48 23.87 -29.66 -4.01
N ARG A 49 24.63 -29.07 -3.07
CA ARG A 49 24.28 -29.08 -1.62
C ARG A 49 23.10 -28.19 -1.21
N LEU A 50 22.56 -27.35 -2.09
CA LEU A 50 21.40 -26.48 -1.80
C LEU A 50 20.05 -27.04 -2.33
N ARG A 51 20.03 -28.24 -2.91
CA ARG A 51 18.90 -28.71 -3.75
C ARG A 51 17.75 -29.42 -3.01
N ARG A 52 17.81 -29.58 -1.68
CA ARG A 52 16.69 -30.07 -0.84
C ARG A 52 16.41 -29.12 0.32
N GLY A 53 15.58 -28.11 0.06
CA GLY A 53 15.02 -27.23 1.08
C GLY A 53 13.51 -27.28 1.01
N SER A 54 12.89 -27.97 1.97
CA SER A 54 11.45 -27.92 2.24
C SER A 54 10.95 -26.47 2.37
N GLY A 55 9.64 -26.27 2.17
CA GLY A 55 8.97 -24.97 2.31
C GLY A 55 9.36 -24.27 3.62
N PRO A 56 9.25 -22.92 3.69
CA PRO A 56 9.73 -22.15 4.84
C PRO A 56 9.14 -22.74 6.12
N SER A 57 10.01 -23.29 6.96
CA SER A 57 9.64 -23.79 8.28
C SER A 57 9.08 -22.61 9.07
N TRP A 58 8.12 -22.87 9.97
CA TRP A 58 7.48 -21.81 10.75
C TRP A 58 8.48 -20.87 11.43
N GLY A 59 9.61 -21.39 11.91
CA GLY A 59 10.72 -20.59 12.44
C GLY A 59 11.33 -19.60 11.43
N ARG A 60 11.52 -19.99 10.16
CA ARG A 60 12.03 -19.07 9.10
C ARG A 60 11.04 -17.95 8.79
N LEU A 61 9.73 -18.22 8.85
CA LEU A 61 8.70 -17.19 8.70
C LEU A 61 8.67 -16.25 9.91
N ALA A 62 8.72 -16.80 11.13
CA ALA A 62 8.72 -16.04 12.38
C ALA A 62 9.93 -15.09 12.47
N VAL A 63 11.14 -15.59 12.18
CA VAL A 63 12.36 -14.77 12.14
C VAL A 63 12.21 -13.62 11.12
N GLY A 64 11.68 -13.88 9.93
CA GLY A 64 11.44 -12.83 8.94
C GLY A 64 10.49 -11.73 9.44
N VAL A 65 9.42 -12.10 10.16
CA VAL A 65 8.50 -11.12 10.76
C VAL A 65 9.18 -10.31 11.87
N VAL A 66 9.91 -10.95 12.78
CA VAL A 66 10.63 -10.26 13.87
C VAL A 66 11.67 -9.28 13.32
N VAL A 67 12.46 -9.70 12.31
CA VAL A 67 13.44 -8.82 11.65
C VAL A 67 12.75 -7.65 10.95
N ALA A 68 11.63 -7.86 10.26
CA ALA A 68 10.88 -6.77 9.64
C ALA A 68 10.34 -5.76 10.67
N LEU A 69 9.81 -6.23 11.80
CA LEU A 69 9.30 -5.35 12.86
C LEU A 69 10.41 -4.56 13.55
N ALA A 70 11.54 -5.21 13.87
CA ALA A 70 12.71 -4.54 14.43
C ALA A 70 13.28 -3.49 13.45
N ALA A 71 13.41 -3.84 12.17
CA ALA A 71 13.87 -2.94 11.12
C ALA A 71 12.94 -1.73 10.91
N ALA A 72 11.61 -1.95 10.96
CA ALA A 72 10.64 -0.86 10.92
C ALA A 72 10.71 0.04 12.15
N TYR A 73 10.85 -0.55 13.35
CA TYR A 73 11.03 0.20 14.61
C TYR A 73 12.29 1.07 14.57
N PHE A 74 13.46 0.52 14.22
CA PHE A 74 14.70 1.28 14.17
C PHE A 74 14.73 2.32 13.04
N THR A 75 14.00 2.10 11.95
CA THR A 75 13.76 3.16 10.95
C THR A 75 13.00 4.33 11.58
N LEU A 76 11.84 4.07 12.23
CA LEU A 76 11.03 5.12 12.84
C LEU A 76 11.74 5.80 14.02
N PHE A 77 12.54 5.07 14.80
CA PHE A 77 13.41 5.61 15.84
C PHE A 77 14.41 6.62 15.28
N ALA A 78 15.12 6.28 14.20
CA ALA A 78 16.06 7.19 13.57
C ALA A 78 15.36 8.47 13.05
N TRP A 79 14.19 8.34 12.43
CA TRP A 79 13.40 9.49 11.97
C TRP A 79 12.82 10.33 13.12
N ALA A 80 12.46 9.73 14.26
CA ALA A 80 11.93 10.44 15.42
C ALA A 80 12.98 11.36 16.08
N TRP A 81 14.25 10.94 16.05
CA TRP A 81 15.41 11.71 16.51
C TRP A 81 16.03 12.63 15.44
N ALA A 82 15.72 12.44 14.17
CA ALA A 82 16.33 13.16 13.04
C ALA A 82 16.02 14.67 12.98
N SER A 83 15.13 15.19 13.82
CA SER A 83 14.69 16.58 13.77
C SER A 83 14.25 17.10 15.13
N PRO A 84 14.35 18.42 15.40
CA PRO A 84 13.98 19.03 16.67
C PRO A 84 12.47 18.93 16.94
N PRO A 85 12.03 19.19 18.17
CA PRO A 85 10.63 19.54 18.46
C PRO A 85 10.18 20.72 17.59
N GLY A 86 8.93 20.76 17.16
CA GLY A 86 8.44 21.82 16.27
C GLY A 86 8.66 21.56 14.76
N SER A 87 9.33 20.46 14.38
CA SER A 87 9.77 20.23 12.99
C SER A 87 8.70 19.71 12.04
N SER A 88 7.63 19.11 12.56
CA SER A 88 6.54 18.55 11.74
C SER A 88 5.46 19.58 11.41
N PRO A 89 4.61 19.36 10.39
CA PRO A 89 3.63 20.36 9.97
C PRO A 89 2.68 20.67 11.12
N ASP A 90 2.49 21.95 11.44
CA ASP A 90 1.66 22.38 12.56
C ASP A 90 2.06 21.74 13.92
N ASP A 91 3.32 21.31 14.10
CA ASP A 91 3.81 20.75 15.38
C ASP A 91 3.54 21.71 16.55
N ASP A 92 3.64 23.02 16.32
CA ASP A 92 3.39 24.02 17.38
C ASP A 92 1.96 23.98 17.92
N PHE A 93 1.00 23.82 17.02
CA PHE A 93 -0.41 23.63 17.32
C PHE A 93 -0.67 22.25 17.94
N HIS A 94 -0.07 21.19 17.38
CA HIS A 94 -0.29 19.83 17.84
C HIS A 94 0.31 19.58 19.24
N MET A 95 1.56 20.01 19.50
CA MET A 95 2.18 19.92 20.83
C MET A 95 1.38 20.72 21.86
N THR A 96 1.08 21.99 21.59
CA THR A 96 0.29 22.83 22.53
C THR A 96 -1.06 22.17 22.84
N SER A 97 -1.73 21.59 21.83
CA SER A 97 -2.99 20.84 22.02
C SER A 97 -2.86 19.57 22.87
N ILE A 98 -1.67 18.97 22.92
CA ILE A 98 -1.39 17.74 23.68
C ILE A 98 -1.05 18.08 25.15
N TRP A 99 -0.15 19.03 25.40
CA TRP A 99 0.26 19.42 26.75
C TRP A 99 -0.83 20.19 27.51
N CYS A 100 -1.54 21.10 26.84
CA CYS A 100 -2.55 21.96 27.48
C CYS A 100 -3.93 21.29 27.56
N ARG A 101 -3.98 19.95 27.55
CA ARG A 101 -5.21 19.18 27.39
C ARG A 101 -5.93 18.88 28.71
N SER A 102 -5.18 18.64 29.78
CA SER A 102 -5.69 18.38 31.13
C SER A 102 -5.89 19.68 31.91
N ASP A 103 -6.85 19.67 32.84
CA ASP A 103 -6.96 20.74 33.86
C ASP A 103 -5.85 20.59 34.92
N GLU A 104 -5.40 19.35 35.17
CA GLU A 104 -4.05 19.01 35.66
C GLU A 104 -3.03 19.13 34.51
N ALA A 105 -2.93 20.30 33.90
CA ALA A 105 -1.81 20.57 32.99
C ALA A 105 -0.50 20.46 33.80
N PRO A 106 0.58 19.88 33.24
CA PRO A 106 1.90 20.02 33.81
C PRO A 106 2.20 21.50 34.12
N GLU A 107 3.09 21.81 35.08
CA GLU A 107 3.42 23.22 35.40
C GLU A 107 3.89 24.03 34.16
N GLN A 108 4.26 23.33 33.09
CA GLN A 108 4.65 23.87 31.78
C GLN A 108 3.51 23.97 30.75
N CYS A 109 2.22 23.89 31.10
CA CYS A 109 1.21 24.62 30.35
C CYS A 109 0.29 25.43 31.27
N ARG A 110 0.62 26.72 31.40
CA ARG A 110 -0.26 27.68 32.06
C ARG A 110 -1.22 28.27 31.04
N ILE A 111 -2.49 27.87 31.10
CA ILE A 111 -3.56 28.55 30.39
C ILE A 111 -3.74 29.94 31.04
N LEU A 112 -3.35 31.00 30.32
CA LEU A 112 -3.37 32.38 30.81
C LEU A 112 -4.79 32.95 30.84
N SER A 113 -5.62 32.57 29.86
CA SER A 113 -7.05 32.88 29.83
C SER A 113 -7.82 31.91 28.92
N ARG A 114 -9.01 31.49 29.36
CA ARG A 114 -10.06 30.94 28.49
C ARG A 114 -11.12 32.02 28.33
N LEU A 115 -11.12 32.75 27.21
CA LEU A 115 -12.15 33.76 26.93
C LEU A 115 -13.37 33.10 26.27
N ASP A 116 -14.55 33.43 26.78
CA ASP A 116 -15.83 32.92 26.29
C ASP A 116 -16.16 33.44 24.87
N LYS A 117 -16.96 32.67 24.13
CA LYS A 117 -17.55 32.94 22.80
C LYS A 117 -16.62 33.24 21.61
N SER A 118 -15.37 33.64 21.80
CA SER A 118 -14.40 33.80 20.68
C SER A 118 -13.59 32.54 20.39
N GLY A 119 -13.53 31.58 21.33
CA GLY A 119 -12.87 30.28 21.14
C GLY A 119 -11.34 30.29 21.21
N LEU A 120 -10.73 31.46 21.46
CA LEU A 120 -9.29 31.60 21.67
C LEU A 120 -8.95 31.41 23.15
N ALA A 121 -8.15 30.37 23.42
CA ALA A 121 -7.53 30.17 24.72
C ALA A 121 -6.03 30.47 24.61
N PHE A 122 -5.51 31.25 25.55
CA PHE A 122 -4.10 31.61 25.58
C PHE A 122 -3.32 30.60 26.41
N ALA A 123 -2.33 29.94 25.81
CA ALA A 123 -1.43 29.04 26.50
C ALA A 123 -0.03 29.64 26.58
N GLN A 124 0.55 29.65 27.79
CA GLN A 124 1.97 29.84 27.99
C GLN A 124 2.62 28.48 28.22
N VAL A 125 3.44 28.05 27.26
CA VAL A 125 4.16 26.79 27.30
C VAL A 125 5.66 27.11 27.39
N PRO A 126 6.30 26.94 28.55
CA PRO A 126 7.75 26.97 28.70
C PRO A 126 8.44 26.02 27.71
N ASN A 127 9.60 26.45 27.25
CA ASN A 127 10.44 25.77 26.27
C ASN A 127 9.77 25.49 24.92
N PHE A 128 8.64 26.13 24.60
CA PHE A 128 8.05 25.94 23.28
C PHE A 128 8.91 26.57 22.18
N PRO A 129 9.46 25.78 21.24
CA PRO A 129 10.24 26.34 20.16
C PRO A 129 9.30 27.03 19.18
N SER A 130 9.41 28.36 19.05
CA SER A 130 8.77 29.03 17.91
C SER A 130 9.36 28.44 16.63
N PRO A 131 8.58 27.74 15.78
CA PRO A 131 9.14 27.10 14.62
C PRO A 131 9.62 28.14 13.59
N ASN A 132 9.16 29.40 13.71
CA ASN A 132 9.72 30.60 13.08
C ASN A 132 11.24 30.78 13.27
N CYS A 133 11.89 30.07 14.20
CA CYS A 133 13.35 30.06 14.30
C CYS A 133 13.97 29.54 12.98
N TYR A 134 13.54 28.38 12.46
CA TYR A 134 14.07 27.78 11.23
C TYR A 134 13.09 27.71 10.05
N ILE A 135 11.76 27.81 10.23
CA ILE A 135 10.77 27.76 9.13
C ILE A 135 11.19 28.70 7.99
N TRP A 136 11.14 28.20 6.75
CA TRP A 136 11.50 28.92 5.51
C TRP A 136 12.92 29.52 5.49
N LYS A 137 13.78 29.16 6.44
CA LYS A 137 15.18 29.56 6.52
C LYS A 137 16.07 28.34 6.29
N ASP A 138 16.25 28.03 5.02
CA ASP A 138 17.08 26.95 4.46
C ASP A 138 18.44 26.72 5.17
N LYS A 139 19.13 27.82 5.49
CA LYS A 139 20.47 27.83 6.11
C LYS A 139 20.46 27.88 7.63
N GLN A 140 19.30 27.83 8.27
CA GLN A 140 19.16 27.95 9.72
C GLN A 140 18.92 26.57 10.34
N SER A 141 19.86 26.11 11.16
CA SER A 141 19.76 24.89 11.96
C SER A 141 18.68 24.97 13.04
N GLY A 142 18.38 23.82 13.65
CA GLY A 142 17.51 23.68 14.81
C GLY A 142 18.04 24.31 16.10
N ALA A 143 19.26 24.87 16.11
CA ALA A 143 19.89 25.44 17.31
C ALA A 143 19.27 26.77 17.76
N CYS A 144 18.53 27.47 16.88
CA CYS A 144 17.92 28.77 17.18
C CYS A 144 16.67 28.73 18.08
N GLN A 145 16.34 27.57 18.67
CA GLN A 145 15.14 27.40 19.47
C GLN A 145 15.23 28.17 20.79
N THR A 146 14.22 29.00 21.07
CA THR A 146 14.21 29.89 22.24
C THR A 146 13.32 29.37 23.38
N PRO A 147 13.57 29.77 24.65
CA PRO A 147 13.06 29.01 25.79
C PRO A 147 11.64 29.33 26.25
N ARG A 148 10.94 30.36 25.74
CA ARG A 148 9.55 30.70 26.16
C ARG A 148 8.79 31.44 25.06
N VAL A 149 7.59 30.96 24.73
CA VAL A 149 6.68 31.60 23.78
C VAL A 149 5.25 31.47 24.30
N SER A 150 4.48 32.56 24.28
CA SER A 150 3.01 32.53 24.48
C SER A 150 2.33 32.27 23.14
N THR A 151 1.32 31.40 23.10
CA THR A 151 0.65 31.02 21.85
C THR A 151 -0.86 30.87 22.01
N GLU A 152 -1.57 31.20 20.93
CA GLU A 152 -3.01 30.94 20.74
C GLU A 152 -3.25 29.67 19.90
N ARG A 153 -2.19 29.04 19.37
CA ARG A 153 -2.28 27.88 18.48
C ARG A 153 -2.52 26.62 19.30
N LEU A 154 -3.79 26.35 19.64
CA LEU A 154 -4.24 25.11 20.27
C LEU A 154 -5.63 24.67 19.78
N SER A 155 -5.90 23.38 19.83
CA SER A 155 -7.16 22.79 19.38
C SER A 155 -8.22 22.81 20.49
N THR A 156 -9.22 23.68 20.36
CA THR A 156 -10.45 23.60 21.16
C THR A 156 -11.45 22.61 20.55
N THR A 157 -11.74 22.70 19.24
CA THR A 157 -12.70 21.83 18.51
C THR A 157 -12.23 21.43 17.09
N ALA A 158 -11.00 21.80 16.71
CA ALA A 158 -10.51 21.68 15.34
C ALA A 158 -10.13 20.25 14.92
N TYR A 159 -9.89 19.34 15.87
CA TYR A 159 -9.53 17.94 15.64
C TYR A 159 -10.30 17.01 16.59
N PRO A 160 -10.59 15.75 16.18
CA PRO A 160 -11.14 14.74 17.08
C PRO A 160 -10.16 14.45 18.24
N PRO A 161 -10.66 14.16 19.45
CA PRO A 161 -9.81 14.12 20.65
C PRO A 161 -8.98 12.83 20.81
N LEU A 162 -9.27 11.74 20.09
CA LEU A 162 -8.71 10.42 20.38
C LEU A 162 -7.18 10.37 20.21
N PHE A 163 -6.64 11.01 19.15
CA PHE A 163 -5.20 11.08 18.96
C PHE A 163 -4.50 11.86 20.09
N TYR A 164 -4.96 13.08 20.41
CA TYR A 164 -4.33 13.88 21.47
C TYR A 164 -4.44 13.23 22.84
N ASN A 165 -5.60 12.63 23.17
CA ASN A 165 -5.79 11.90 24.43
C ASN A 165 -4.85 10.68 24.57
N TYR A 166 -4.49 10.00 23.47
CA TYR A 166 -3.50 8.92 23.50
C TYR A 166 -2.08 9.45 23.68
N VAL A 167 -1.74 10.51 22.95
CA VAL A 167 -0.36 11.04 22.93
C VAL A 167 -0.04 11.84 24.21
N SER A 168 -1.03 12.44 24.88
CA SER A 168 -0.85 13.20 26.13
C SER A 168 -0.34 12.36 27.30
N PHE A 169 -0.54 11.03 27.29
CA PHE A 169 0.05 10.12 28.29
C PHE A 169 1.60 10.09 28.25
N PHE A 170 2.21 10.62 27.19
CA PHE A 170 3.66 10.64 26.98
C PHE A 170 4.24 12.07 27.05
N ALA A 171 3.44 13.05 27.48
CA ALA A 171 3.91 14.40 27.81
C ALA A 171 4.54 14.41 29.22
N SER A 172 5.64 15.15 29.34
CA SER A 172 6.42 15.33 30.57
C SER A 172 6.95 16.77 30.65
N ASP A 173 7.70 17.06 31.73
CA ASP A 173 8.28 18.37 32.00
C ASP A 173 9.37 18.78 30.98
N SER A 174 9.96 17.79 30.29
CA SER A 174 11.03 17.99 29.32
C SER A 174 10.47 17.96 27.89
N LEU A 175 10.61 19.09 27.19
CA LEU A 175 10.19 19.24 25.79
C LEU A 175 10.77 18.15 24.89
N LEU A 176 12.08 17.92 24.98
CA LEU A 176 12.79 16.97 24.12
C LEU A 176 12.38 15.53 24.44
N GLU A 177 12.33 15.17 25.72
CA GLU A 177 11.95 13.84 26.17
C GLU A 177 10.52 13.51 25.73
N SER A 178 9.56 14.39 26.04
CA SER A 178 8.17 14.27 25.59
C SER A 178 8.08 14.14 24.08
N THR A 179 8.79 14.99 23.32
CA THR A 179 8.77 14.95 21.85
C THR A 179 9.19 13.57 21.34
N VAL A 180 10.28 13.02 21.86
CA VAL A 180 10.74 11.69 21.47
C VAL A 180 9.76 10.61 21.95
N MET A 181 9.29 10.64 23.19
CA MET A 181 8.39 9.62 23.75
C MET A 181 7.05 9.58 23.01
N MET A 182 6.45 10.74 22.73
CA MET A 182 5.25 10.86 21.91
C MET A 182 5.46 10.37 20.47
N ARG A 183 6.55 10.79 19.79
CA ARG A 183 6.89 10.30 18.43
C ARG A 183 7.05 8.78 18.41
N MET A 184 7.69 8.21 19.44
CA MET A 184 7.87 6.76 19.57
C MET A 184 6.57 6.04 19.93
N ALA A 185 5.68 6.62 20.74
CA ALA A 185 4.36 6.06 21.01
C ALA A 185 3.49 6.02 19.74
N VAL A 186 3.48 7.12 18.97
CA VAL A 186 2.84 7.18 17.65
C VAL A 186 3.43 6.10 16.72
N ALA A 187 4.75 6.03 16.57
CA ALA A 187 5.42 5.00 15.77
C ALA A 187 5.03 3.57 16.20
N CYS A 188 5.01 3.27 17.50
CA CYS A 188 4.61 1.96 18.02
C CYS A 188 3.14 1.65 17.75
N SER A 189 2.23 2.62 17.89
CA SER A 189 0.81 2.46 17.58
C SER A 189 0.55 2.20 16.09
N VAL A 190 1.32 2.86 15.21
CA VAL A 190 1.32 2.63 13.75
C VAL A 190 1.81 1.21 13.43
N LEU A 191 2.95 0.80 13.99
CA LEU A 191 3.46 -0.57 13.78
C LEU A 191 2.48 -1.62 14.30
N PHE A 192 1.83 -1.37 15.44
CA PHE A 192 0.82 -2.26 16.01
C PHE A 192 -0.38 -2.44 15.08
N ILE A 193 -1.04 -1.36 14.62
CA ILE A 193 -2.24 -1.48 13.79
C ILE A 193 -1.94 -2.16 12.45
N LEU A 194 -0.80 -1.83 11.81
CA LEU A 194 -0.38 -2.42 10.55
C LEU A 194 -0.04 -3.92 10.72
N SER A 195 0.63 -4.29 11.83
CA SER A 195 0.95 -5.67 12.15
C SER A 195 -0.31 -6.51 12.40
N VAL A 196 -1.23 -6.01 13.22
CA VAL A 196 -2.49 -6.73 13.52
C VAL A 196 -3.35 -6.84 12.25
N ALA A 197 -3.44 -5.78 11.44
CA ALA A 197 -4.12 -5.81 10.15
C ALA A 197 -3.53 -6.85 9.19
N TYR A 198 -2.19 -6.95 9.09
CA TYR A 198 -1.50 -7.99 8.33
C TYR A 198 -1.83 -9.40 8.85
N LEU A 199 -1.81 -9.60 10.16
CA LEU A 199 -2.04 -10.91 10.79
C LEU A 199 -3.47 -11.41 10.58
N VAL A 200 -4.49 -10.56 10.77
CA VAL A 200 -5.89 -10.95 10.53
C VAL A 200 -6.20 -11.11 9.04
N SER A 201 -5.53 -10.36 8.16
CA SER A 201 -5.81 -10.38 6.72
C SER A 201 -5.54 -11.73 6.04
N LEU A 202 -6.29 -12.02 4.98
CA LEU A 202 -6.13 -13.23 4.17
C LEU A 202 -4.70 -13.38 3.62
N PRO A 203 -4.12 -14.59 3.61
CA PRO A 203 -2.72 -14.80 3.21
C PRO A 203 -2.33 -14.32 1.80
N TRP A 204 -3.30 -14.19 0.89
CA TRP A 204 -3.09 -13.70 -0.48
C TRP A 204 -3.16 -12.16 -0.61
N LEU A 205 -3.68 -11.45 0.41
CA LEU A 205 -3.67 -9.99 0.50
C LEU A 205 -2.37 -9.46 1.10
N ARG A 206 -1.84 -10.19 2.09
CA ARG A 206 -0.71 -9.80 2.94
C ARG A 206 0.48 -9.19 2.20
N GLY A 207 0.91 -9.80 1.10
CA GLY A 207 2.02 -9.28 0.30
C GLY A 207 1.71 -7.90 -0.29
N ALA A 208 0.55 -7.78 -0.93
CA ALA A 208 0.11 -6.52 -1.56
C ALA A 208 -0.01 -5.38 -0.53
N MET A 209 -0.44 -5.69 0.70
CA MET A 209 -0.46 -4.75 1.83
C MET A 209 0.96 -4.28 2.20
N VAL A 210 1.88 -5.19 2.55
CA VAL A 210 3.21 -4.76 3.06
C VAL A 210 4.05 -4.07 1.99
N VAL A 211 3.94 -4.46 0.72
CA VAL A 211 4.67 -3.77 -0.36
C VAL A 211 4.04 -2.41 -0.68
N SER A 212 2.72 -2.23 -0.60
CA SER A 212 2.15 -0.89 -0.81
C SER A 212 2.48 0.06 0.34
N TRP A 213 2.47 -0.43 1.59
CA TRP A 213 2.93 0.33 2.76
C TRP A 213 4.41 0.70 2.66
N LEU A 214 5.28 -0.24 2.27
CA LEU A 214 6.71 0.03 2.06
C LEU A 214 6.94 1.09 0.98
N LEU A 215 6.39 0.88 -0.22
CA LEU A 215 6.63 1.74 -1.39
C LEU A 215 6.05 3.15 -1.25
N MET A 216 4.94 3.31 -0.53
CA MET A 216 4.30 4.62 -0.34
C MET A 216 4.74 5.35 0.91
N SER A 217 5.36 4.69 1.90
CA SER A 217 5.74 5.35 3.15
C SER A 217 6.98 6.23 3.03
N MET A 218 7.98 5.89 2.21
CA MET A 218 9.19 6.72 2.14
C MET A 218 9.04 7.91 1.17
N PRO A 219 9.40 9.15 1.54
CA PRO A 219 9.76 9.61 2.88
C PRO A 219 8.57 10.09 3.71
N LEU A 220 7.50 10.60 3.07
CA LEU A 220 6.44 11.34 3.75
C LEU A 220 5.69 10.52 4.81
N GLY A 221 5.38 9.26 4.54
CA GLY A 221 4.75 8.37 5.52
C GLY A 221 5.65 8.03 6.70
N VAL A 222 6.93 7.69 6.47
CA VAL A 222 7.90 7.41 7.53
C VAL A 222 8.13 8.64 8.41
N PHE A 223 8.26 9.82 7.78
CA PHE A 223 8.29 11.11 8.45
C PHE A 223 7.05 11.33 9.34
N LEU A 224 5.84 11.14 8.80
CA LEU A 224 4.60 11.31 9.58
C LEU A 224 4.49 10.28 10.71
N PHE A 225 4.81 9.01 10.45
CA PHE A 225 4.77 7.93 11.46
C PHE A 225 5.78 8.13 12.60
N ALA A 226 6.84 8.90 12.37
CA ALA A 226 7.83 9.31 13.36
C ALA A 226 7.61 10.76 13.86
N SER A 227 6.41 11.32 13.64
CA SER A 227 6.00 12.65 14.11
C SER A 227 4.87 12.55 15.14
N ILE A 228 4.50 13.69 15.71
CA ILE A 228 3.31 13.87 16.55
C ILE A 228 2.13 14.46 15.77
N ASN A 229 2.21 14.54 14.44
CA ASN A 229 1.10 15.02 13.63
C ASN A 229 -0.02 13.95 13.58
N PRO A 230 -1.30 14.30 13.83
CA PRO A 230 -2.42 13.35 13.78
C PRO A 230 -2.54 12.59 12.45
N SER A 231 -1.99 13.14 11.36
CA SER A 231 -1.92 12.47 10.06
C SER A 231 -1.17 11.13 10.10
N ALA A 232 -0.33 10.87 11.11
CA ALA A 232 0.28 9.57 11.35
C ALA A 232 -0.77 8.46 11.53
N TRP A 233 -1.74 8.68 12.43
CA TRP A 233 -2.87 7.80 12.67
C TRP A 233 -3.85 7.78 11.49
N GLY A 234 -4.11 8.96 10.89
CA GLY A 234 -4.92 9.09 9.69
C GLY A 234 -4.41 8.21 8.54
N VAL A 235 -3.11 8.26 8.27
CA VAL A 235 -2.47 7.45 7.22
C VAL A 235 -2.46 5.98 7.58
N ALA A 236 -2.00 5.63 8.80
CA ALA A 236 -1.85 4.24 9.22
C ALA A 236 -3.19 3.50 9.33
N GLY A 237 -4.23 4.14 9.88
CA GLY A 237 -5.57 3.59 10.01
C GLY A 237 -6.16 3.23 8.64
N LEU A 238 -6.20 4.19 7.71
CA LEU A 238 -6.71 3.94 6.35
C LEU A 238 -5.89 2.88 5.59
N ALA A 239 -4.55 2.91 5.71
CA ALA A 239 -3.67 1.92 5.11
C ALA A 239 -3.86 0.51 5.69
N ALA A 240 -4.18 0.39 6.99
CA ALA A 240 -4.49 -0.87 7.67
C ALA A 240 -5.87 -1.42 7.31
N MET A 241 -6.85 -0.55 7.04
CA MET A 241 -8.28 -0.88 7.09
C MET A 241 -8.76 -1.89 6.03
N TRP A 242 -8.25 -1.79 4.80
CA TRP A 242 -8.82 -2.47 3.63
C TRP A 242 -8.62 -3.99 3.62
N GLY A 243 -7.48 -4.48 4.13
CA GLY A 243 -7.17 -5.93 4.20
C GLY A 243 -8.10 -6.69 5.16
N PRO A 244 -8.27 -6.24 6.41
CA PRO A 244 -9.26 -6.73 7.36
C PRO A 244 -10.68 -6.65 6.80
N MET A 245 -11.08 -5.53 6.18
CA MET A 245 -12.39 -5.40 5.53
C MET A 245 -12.64 -6.50 4.48
N VAL A 246 -11.75 -6.67 3.49
CA VAL A 246 -11.87 -7.74 2.47
C VAL A 246 -11.91 -9.13 3.13
N THR A 247 -11.15 -9.31 4.21
CA THR A 247 -11.12 -10.55 4.98
C THR A 247 -12.42 -10.81 5.74
N ALA A 248 -13.10 -9.78 6.23
CA ALA A 248 -14.40 -9.90 6.89
C ALA A 248 -15.51 -10.35 5.92
N PHE A 249 -15.43 -9.96 4.63
CA PHE A 249 -16.36 -10.38 3.57
C PHE A 249 -16.06 -11.76 2.98
N LEU A 250 -14.78 -12.14 2.86
CA LEU A 250 -14.34 -13.33 2.10
C LEU A 250 -13.71 -14.45 2.95
N GLY A 251 -13.47 -14.21 4.24
CA GLY A 251 -12.90 -15.18 5.17
C GLY A 251 -13.87 -16.33 5.49
N LYS A 252 -13.38 -17.57 5.33
CA LYS A 252 -14.10 -18.80 5.71
C LYS A 252 -13.97 -19.12 7.21
N ASP A 253 -12.83 -18.80 7.81
CA ASP A 253 -12.55 -19.03 9.23
C ASP A 253 -13.27 -17.99 10.11
N ALA A 254 -14.10 -18.45 11.03
CA ALA A 254 -14.94 -17.59 11.86
C ALA A 254 -14.12 -16.70 12.81
N ARG A 255 -13.07 -17.25 13.44
CA ARG A 255 -12.23 -16.50 14.38
C ARG A 255 -11.49 -15.36 13.68
N ARG A 256 -10.83 -15.65 12.56
CA ARG A 256 -10.18 -14.66 11.70
C ARG A 256 -11.16 -13.60 11.22
N ARG A 257 -12.38 -13.99 10.87
CA ARG A 257 -13.43 -13.07 10.41
C ARG A 257 -13.85 -12.09 11.50
N TRP A 258 -14.11 -12.55 12.72
CA TRP A 258 -14.43 -11.68 13.86
C TRP A 258 -13.27 -10.76 14.24
N LEU A 259 -12.04 -11.27 14.27
CA LEU A 259 -10.85 -10.44 14.46
C LEU A 259 -10.69 -9.38 13.35
N ALA A 260 -10.98 -9.74 12.10
CA ALA A 260 -10.92 -8.80 10.97
C ALA A 260 -12.00 -7.71 11.03
N LEU A 261 -13.19 -8.01 11.57
CA LEU A 261 -14.23 -7.00 11.85
C LEU A 261 -13.76 -6.01 12.94
N ALA A 262 -13.21 -6.51 14.04
CA ALA A 262 -12.70 -5.68 15.13
C ALA A 262 -11.54 -4.77 14.68
N VAL A 263 -10.62 -5.31 13.86
CA VAL A 263 -9.45 -4.56 13.36
C VAL A 263 -9.84 -3.57 12.26
N TRP A 264 -10.82 -3.88 11.41
CA TRP A 264 -11.42 -2.90 10.49
C TRP A 264 -12.00 -1.71 11.28
N PHE A 265 -12.81 -1.99 12.29
CA PHE A 265 -13.40 -0.94 13.14
C PHE A 265 -12.32 -0.10 13.86
N LEU A 266 -11.34 -0.76 14.48
CA LEU A 266 -10.23 -0.08 15.17
C LEU A 266 -9.41 0.80 14.21
N ALA A 267 -9.11 0.31 13.00
CA ALA A 267 -8.40 1.08 11.98
C ALA A 267 -9.20 2.30 11.49
N ALA A 268 -10.53 2.18 11.37
CA ALA A 268 -11.42 3.30 11.06
C ALA A 268 -11.48 4.34 12.20
N LEU A 269 -11.59 3.88 13.46
CA LEU A 269 -11.55 4.74 14.65
C LEU A 269 -10.21 5.47 14.78
N MET A 270 -9.09 4.79 14.51
CA MET A 270 -7.75 5.38 14.53
C MET A 270 -7.61 6.48 13.46
N ALA A 271 -8.14 6.25 12.26
CA ALA A 271 -8.17 7.26 11.21
C ALA A 271 -9.08 8.45 11.61
N GLY A 272 -10.39 8.23 11.68
CA GLY A 272 -11.38 9.29 11.94
C GLY A 272 -11.25 9.95 13.32
N GLY A 273 -10.63 9.28 14.29
CA GLY A 273 -10.27 9.80 15.62
C GLY A 273 -9.00 10.65 15.66
N SER A 274 -8.28 10.78 14.53
CA SER A 274 -7.12 11.66 14.39
C SER A 274 -7.41 12.89 13.54
N ARG A 275 -8.22 12.76 12.48
CA ARG A 275 -8.59 13.86 11.58
C ARG A 275 -9.96 13.62 10.95
N GLY A 276 -10.79 14.66 10.86
CA GLY A 276 -12.14 14.58 10.27
C GLY A 276 -12.13 14.27 8.77
N ASP A 277 -11.17 14.80 8.02
CA ASP A 277 -11.00 14.49 6.59
C ASP A 277 -10.75 12.99 6.33
N THR A 278 -9.96 12.32 7.18
CA THR A 278 -9.70 10.88 7.04
C THR A 278 -10.91 10.00 7.36
N ALA A 279 -11.91 10.51 8.11
CA ALA A 279 -13.19 9.82 8.27
C ALA A 279 -13.95 9.69 6.94
N ILE A 280 -13.85 10.69 6.05
CA ILE A 280 -14.43 10.61 4.69
C ILE A 280 -13.84 9.42 3.93
N PHE A 281 -12.52 9.26 3.95
CA PHE A 281 -11.85 8.12 3.29
C PHE A 281 -12.16 6.77 3.95
N ALA A 282 -12.35 6.72 5.27
CA ALA A 282 -12.79 5.52 5.98
C ALA A 282 -14.22 5.09 5.57
N ALA A 283 -15.13 6.07 5.42
CA ALA A 283 -16.46 5.83 4.86
C ALA A 283 -16.38 5.36 3.40
N VAL A 284 -15.61 6.03 2.54
CA VAL A 284 -15.43 5.67 1.12
C VAL A 284 -14.95 4.23 0.95
N ILE A 285 -13.85 3.83 1.60
CA ILE A 285 -13.32 2.46 1.48
C ILE A 285 -14.36 1.44 1.94
N SER A 286 -15.12 1.75 3.00
CA SER A 286 -16.17 0.89 3.55
C SER A 286 -17.38 0.75 2.60
N VAL A 287 -17.83 1.85 1.98
CA VAL A 287 -18.87 1.85 0.94
C VAL A 287 -18.43 1.05 -0.28
N LEU A 288 -17.19 1.23 -0.75
CA LEU A 288 -16.66 0.43 -1.86
C LEU A 288 -16.56 -1.06 -1.50
N GLY A 289 -16.19 -1.39 -0.26
CA GLY A 289 -16.24 -2.76 0.26
C GLY A 289 -17.65 -3.35 0.20
N LEU A 290 -18.65 -2.63 0.70
CA LEU A 290 -20.06 -3.01 0.63
C LEU A 290 -20.51 -3.27 -0.81
N VAL A 291 -20.39 -2.27 -1.69
CA VAL A 291 -20.86 -2.33 -3.09
C VAL A 291 -20.18 -3.46 -3.89
N LEU A 292 -18.88 -3.69 -3.69
CA LEU A 292 -18.13 -4.67 -4.48
C LEU A 292 -18.23 -6.11 -3.94
N LEU A 293 -18.41 -6.29 -2.62
CA LEU A 293 -18.25 -7.58 -1.94
C LEU A 293 -19.51 -8.14 -1.28
N ALA A 294 -20.52 -7.32 -0.95
CA ALA A 294 -21.77 -7.79 -0.32
C ALA A 294 -22.69 -8.48 -1.35
N ARG A 295 -22.73 -9.81 -1.34
CA ARG A 295 -23.50 -10.64 -2.30
C ARG A 295 -24.24 -11.82 -1.69
N ARG A 296 -24.01 -12.15 -0.42
CA ARG A 296 -24.57 -13.33 0.24
C ARG A 296 -25.09 -12.99 1.63
N ARG A 297 -26.23 -13.57 2.03
CA ARG A 297 -26.82 -13.39 3.38
C ARG A 297 -25.84 -13.73 4.52
N ALA A 298 -24.97 -14.71 4.33
CA ALA A 298 -23.89 -15.06 5.28
C ALA A 298 -22.84 -13.95 5.52
N GLN A 299 -22.87 -12.87 4.72
CA GLN A 299 -21.98 -11.72 4.88
C GLN A 299 -22.53 -10.65 5.85
N TRP A 300 -23.72 -10.85 6.43
CA TRP A 300 -24.40 -9.83 7.26
C TRP A 300 -23.53 -9.16 8.36
N PRO A 301 -22.62 -9.83 9.10
CA PRO A 301 -21.77 -9.14 10.08
C PRO A 301 -20.80 -8.13 9.45
N ALA A 302 -20.32 -8.40 8.23
CA ALA A 302 -19.46 -7.48 7.49
C ALA A 302 -20.25 -6.34 6.83
N ILE A 303 -21.51 -6.60 6.45
CA ILE A 303 -22.44 -5.57 5.99
C ILE A 303 -22.77 -4.60 7.14
N ALA A 304 -23.17 -5.15 8.30
CA ALA A 304 -23.45 -4.38 9.50
C ALA A 304 -22.23 -3.56 9.95
N MET A 305 -21.03 -4.16 9.98
CA MET A 305 -19.79 -3.43 10.31
C MET A 305 -19.49 -2.32 9.30
N GLY A 306 -19.72 -2.53 8.00
CA GLY A 306 -19.56 -1.47 7.00
C GLY A 306 -20.50 -0.29 7.23
N VAL A 307 -21.76 -0.56 7.57
CA VAL A 307 -22.74 0.48 7.93
C VAL A 307 -22.32 1.20 9.23
N ILE A 308 -21.86 0.46 10.25
CA ILE A 308 -21.34 1.04 11.51
C ILE A 308 -20.14 1.95 11.23
N VAL A 309 -19.15 1.51 10.45
CA VAL A 309 -17.97 2.32 10.12
C VAL A 309 -18.37 3.59 9.35
N VAL A 310 -19.31 3.50 8.41
CA VAL A 310 -19.83 4.68 7.68
C VAL A 310 -20.56 5.63 8.63
N ALA A 311 -21.43 5.13 9.51
CA ALA A 311 -22.18 5.94 10.47
C ALA A 311 -21.26 6.63 11.50
N VAL A 312 -20.29 5.90 12.05
CA VAL A 312 -19.28 6.46 12.98
C VAL A 312 -18.39 7.48 12.28
N SER A 313 -17.99 7.23 11.03
CA SER A 313 -17.21 8.19 10.24
C SER A 313 -18.00 9.48 9.98
N ALA A 314 -19.30 9.37 9.66
CA ALA A 314 -20.19 10.52 9.49
C ALA A 314 -20.37 11.29 10.81
N TRP A 315 -20.55 10.59 11.94
CA TRP A 315 -20.63 11.22 13.27
C TRP A 315 -19.33 11.94 13.67
N MET A 316 -18.17 11.32 13.46
CA MET A 316 -16.86 11.93 13.70
C MET A 316 -16.66 13.19 12.84
N LEU A 317 -17.10 13.15 11.58
CA LEU A 317 -17.09 14.31 10.69
C LEU A 317 -17.98 15.43 11.23
N VAL A 318 -19.23 15.12 11.62
CA VAL A 318 -20.19 16.05 12.25
C VAL A 318 -19.68 16.70 13.53
N GLY A 319 -18.93 15.96 14.36
CA GLY A 319 -18.36 16.45 15.61
C GLY A 319 -17.17 17.41 15.48
N THR A 320 -16.72 17.76 14.27
CA THR A 320 -15.52 18.60 14.07
C THR A 320 -15.79 19.88 13.28
N ALA A 321 -15.09 20.96 13.64
CA ALA A 321 -15.07 22.21 12.85
C ALA A 321 -14.46 22.03 11.44
N GLN A 322 -13.93 20.85 11.10
CA GLN A 322 -13.44 20.54 9.75
C GLN A 322 -14.59 20.46 8.73
N LEU A 323 -15.83 20.20 9.15
CA LEU A 323 -17.00 20.28 8.25
C LEU A 323 -17.30 21.70 7.77
N THR A 324 -17.22 22.70 8.65
CA THR A 324 -17.47 24.09 8.27
C THR A 324 -16.35 24.63 7.38
N ALA A 325 -15.10 24.21 7.61
CA ALA A 325 -13.98 24.48 6.71
C ALA A 325 -14.14 23.78 5.34
N ALA A 326 -14.48 22.49 5.31
CA ALA A 326 -14.70 21.74 4.07
C ALA A 326 -15.94 22.22 3.29
N GLY A 327 -16.97 22.73 4.00
CA GLY A 327 -18.22 23.22 3.40
C GLY A 327 -18.11 24.64 2.81
N ARG A 328 -17.25 25.51 3.37
CA ARG A 328 -17.02 26.88 2.88
C ARG A 328 -15.95 26.98 1.79
N GLY A 329 -15.17 25.92 1.58
CA GLY A 329 -13.84 26.05 0.98
C GLY A 329 -12.85 26.59 2.01
N PHE A 330 -11.54 26.33 1.81
CA PHE A 330 -10.52 26.75 2.77
C PHE A 330 -10.31 28.28 2.75
N GLY A 331 -11.05 28.99 3.60
CA GLY A 331 -10.91 30.42 3.87
C GLY A 331 -12.24 31.19 3.84
N ASP A 332 -12.31 32.32 4.55
CA ASP A 332 -13.55 33.10 4.71
C ASP A 332 -14.00 33.89 3.47
N LYS A 333 -13.22 33.86 2.37
CA LYS A 333 -13.52 34.51 1.10
C LYS A 333 -13.18 33.59 -0.07
N ARG A 334 -14.18 33.33 -0.93
CA ARG A 334 -13.99 32.71 -2.26
C ARG A 334 -12.98 33.54 -3.05
N GLY A 335 -12.03 32.88 -3.68
CA GLY A 335 -11.03 33.53 -4.53
C GLY A 335 -11.61 33.96 -5.87
N THR A 336 -10.76 34.56 -6.69
CA THR A 336 -11.11 35.20 -7.97
C THR A 336 -10.51 34.50 -9.18
N VAL A 337 -9.99 33.27 -9.02
CA VAL A 337 -9.40 32.51 -10.14
C VAL A 337 -10.50 32.12 -11.13
N PRO A 338 -10.37 32.43 -12.43
CA PRO A 338 -11.31 32.01 -13.48
C PRO A 338 -11.44 30.49 -13.61
N ASP A 339 -12.60 30.02 -14.09
CA ASP A 339 -12.90 28.58 -14.20
C ASP A 339 -11.93 27.83 -15.14
N ASP A 340 -11.46 28.46 -16.22
CA ASP A 340 -10.52 27.86 -17.18
C ASP A 340 -9.10 27.74 -16.61
N GLU A 341 -8.60 28.78 -15.93
CA GLU A 341 -7.36 28.71 -15.15
C GLU A 341 -7.45 27.66 -14.03
N LEU A 342 -8.62 27.54 -13.38
CA LEU A 342 -8.86 26.57 -12.31
C LEU A 342 -8.86 25.13 -12.85
N ILE A 343 -9.47 24.87 -14.01
CA ILE A 343 -9.41 23.58 -14.70
C ILE A 343 -7.97 23.24 -15.09
N TRP A 344 -7.22 24.20 -15.63
CA TRP A 344 -5.80 24.00 -15.97
C TRP A 344 -4.94 23.72 -14.73
N SER A 345 -5.18 24.42 -13.62
CA SER A 345 -4.55 24.16 -12.33
C SER A 345 -4.86 22.74 -11.83
N LEU A 346 -6.11 22.28 -11.90
CA LEU A 346 -6.47 20.91 -11.52
C LEU A 346 -5.76 19.85 -12.39
N VAL A 347 -5.68 20.05 -13.71
CA VAL A 347 -5.00 19.11 -14.62
C VAL A 347 -3.50 19.03 -14.34
N THR A 348 -2.86 20.16 -14.05
CA THR A 348 -1.40 20.23 -13.88
C THR A 348 -0.92 19.97 -12.45
N GLU A 349 -1.70 20.30 -11.43
CA GLU A 349 -1.30 20.20 -10.02
C GLU A 349 -1.69 18.87 -9.36
N LEU A 350 -2.81 18.23 -9.73
CA LEU A 350 -3.19 16.94 -9.10
C LEU A 350 -2.14 15.82 -9.33
N PRO A 351 -1.49 15.69 -10.50
CA PRO A 351 -0.38 14.75 -10.68
C PRO A 351 0.85 15.13 -9.85
N LYS A 352 1.20 16.42 -9.76
CA LYS A 352 2.31 16.93 -8.94
C LYS A 352 2.06 16.65 -7.45
N LEU A 353 0.83 16.84 -6.99
CA LEU A 353 0.35 16.61 -5.63
C LEU A 353 0.39 15.12 -5.24
N ALA A 354 0.15 14.21 -6.18
CA ALA A 354 0.35 12.78 -5.95
C ALA A 354 1.84 12.40 -5.95
N ALA A 355 2.64 12.96 -6.86
CA ALA A 355 4.09 12.72 -6.93
C ALA A 355 4.86 13.30 -5.72
N SER A 356 4.40 14.42 -5.16
CA SER A 356 5.04 15.08 -4.01
C SER A 356 4.93 14.31 -2.69
N VAL A 357 4.19 13.19 -2.66
CA VAL A 357 4.33 12.15 -1.62
C VAL A 357 5.76 11.62 -1.53
N HIS A 358 6.44 11.49 -2.67
CA HIS A 358 7.80 10.94 -2.77
C HIS A 358 8.88 12.00 -2.92
N GLY A 359 8.56 13.14 -3.55
CA GLY A 359 9.53 14.19 -3.90
C GLY A 359 9.14 15.62 -3.54
N GLY A 360 8.14 15.78 -2.67
CA GLY A 360 7.68 17.08 -2.23
C GLY A 360 8.52 17.70 -1.11
N LEU A 361 7.86 18.54 -0.34
CA LEU A 361 8.41 19.26 0.79
C LEU A 361 7.94 18.58 2.09
N LEU A 362 8.87 18.31 3.00
CA LEU A 362 8.61 17.81 4.35
C LEU A 362 8.57 18.98 5.35
N GLY A 363 8.33 18.66 6.63
CA GLY A 363 8.32 19.67 7.70
C GLY A 363 7.21 20.70 7.50
N TRP A 364 7.58 21.97 7.50
CA TRP A 364 6.67 23.10 7.30
C TRP A 364 6.44 23.45 5.83
N LEU A 365 6.51 22.44 4.96
CA LEU A 365 6.69 22.56 3.52
C LEU A 365 7.99 23.28 3.12
N ASP A 366 9.00 23.31 4.00
CA ASP A 366 10.27 24.01 3.77
C ASP A 366 11.48 23.08 3.58
N ALA A 367 11.33 21.78 3.88
CA ALA A 367 12.39 20.79 3.75
C ALA A 367 12.27 19.99 2.46
N GLN A 368 12.95 20.42 1.40
CA GLN A 368 12.92 19.76 0.08
C GLN A 368 13.54 18.36 0.11
N VAL A 369 12.77 17.35 -0.34
CA VAL A 369 13.31 16.01 -0.61
C VAL A 369 14.21 16.09 -1.85
N SER A 370 15.45 15.61 -1.74
CA SER A 370 16.39 15.56 -2.86
C SER A 370 15.82 14.80 -4.06
N LEU A 371 16.05 15.32 -5.27
CA LEU A 371 15.61 14.67 -6.52
C LEU A 371 16.12 13.22 -6.62
N THR A 372 17.34 12.94 -6.15
CA THR A 372 17.89 11.57 -6.10
C THR A 372 17.04 10.64 -5.25
N ALA A 373 16.54 11.12 -4.10
CA ALA A 373 15.65 10.33 -3.26
C ALA A 373 14.28 10.14 -3.92
N ALA A 374 13.69 11.24 -4.39
CA ALA A 374 12.39 11.28 -5.04
C ALA A 374 12.31 10.34 -6.25
N SER A 375 13.19 10.53 -7.24
CA SER A 375 13.21 9.73 -8.47
C SER A 375 13.47 8.26 -8.20
N SER A 376 14.34 7.91 -7.24
CA SER A 376 14.61 6.51 -6.90
C SER A 376 13.35 5.80 -6.39
N ILE A 377 12.62 6.43 -5.47
CA ILE A 377 11.40 5.84 -4.90
C ILE A 377 10.26 5.84 -5.93
N MET A 378 10.11 6.90 -6.72
CA MET A 378 9.12 6.97 -7.81
C MET A 378 9.32 5.87 -8.86
N LEU A 379 10.56 5.55 -9.23
CA LEU A 379 10.86 4.45 -10.15
C LEU A 379 10.47 3.09 -9.57
N ALA A 380 10.74 2.86 -8.27
CA ALA A 380 10.31 1.66 -7.56
C ALA A 380 8.77 1.52 -7.50
N VAL A 381 8.07 2.62 -7.18
CA VAL A 381 6.60 2.70 -7.14
C VAL A 381 6.00 2.48 -8.53
N GLY A 382 6.54 3.12 -9.57
CA GLY A 382 6.10 2.97 -10.96
C GLY A 382 6.25 1.54 -11.46
N GLY A 383 7.39 0.90 -11.19
CA GLY A 383 7.61 -0.52 -11.51
C GLY A 383 6.60 -1.44 -10.82
N ALA A 384 6.23 -1.15 -9.56
CA ALA A 384 5.20 -1.90 -8.85
C ALA A 384 3.80 -1.69 -9.41
N TYR A 385 3.45 -0.47 -9.83
CA TYR A 385 2.20 -0.21 -10.57
C TYR A 385 2.15 -1.01 -11.87
N VAL A 386 3.18 -0.96 -12.72
CA VAL A 386 3.24 -1.72 -13.97
C VAL A 386 3.10 -3.23 -13.72
N ALA A 387 3.79 -3.77 -12.72
CA ALA A 387 3.67 -5.17 -12.33
C ALA A 387 2.26 -5.54 -11.82
N GLY A 388 1.56 -4.61 -11.16
CA GLY A 388 0.17 -4.77 -10.74
C GLY A 388 -0.83 -4.72 -11.90
N LEU A 389 -0.64 -3.79 -12.84
CA LEU A 389 -1.48 -3.62 -14.04
C LEU A 389 -1.44 -4.85 -14.95
N ALA A 390 -0.31 -5.56 -15.02
CA ALA A 390 -0.18 -6.82 -15.77
C ALA A 390 -1.15 -7.95 -15.29
N TYR A 391 -1.75 -7.82 -14.11
CA TYR A 391 -2.74 -8.74 -13.54
C TYR A 391 -4.13 -8.08 -13.43
N MET A 392 -4.51 -7.25 -14.40
CA MET A 392 -5.80 -6.56 -14.40
C MET A 392 -6.98 -7.53 -14.63
N ASN A 393 -8.13 -7.20 -14.06
CA ASN A 393 -9.42 -7.80 -14.37
C ASN A 393 -10.54 -6.76 -14.15
N ARG A 394 -11.73 -6.96 -14.73
CA ARG A 394 -12.83 -5.97 -14.69
C ARG A 394 -13.19 -5.49 -13.27
N ARG A 395 -13.17 -6.37 -12.27
CA ARG A 395 -13.50 -6.01 -10.87
C ARG A 395 -12.41 -5.16 -10.23
N LYS A 396 -11.14 -5.50 -10.47
CA LYS A 396 -9.97 -4.73 -10.03
C LYS A 396 -9.90 -3.37 -10.73
N ALA A 397 -10.19 -3.32 -12.02
CA ALA A 397 -10.26 -2.07 -12.78
C ALA A 397 -11.33 -1.12 -12.19
N LEU A 398 -12.56 -1.62 -11.98
CA LEU A 398 -13.63 -0.85 -11.35
C LEU A 398 -13.24 -0.35 -9.94
N ALA A 399 -12.64 -1.20 -9.11
CA ALA A 399 -12.17 -0.82 -7.79
C ALA A 399 -11.08 0.27 -7.83
N LEU A 400 -10.13 0.16 -8.76
CA LEU A 400 -9.06 1.16 -8.93
C LEU A 400 -9.59 2.49 -9.46
N VAL A 401 -10.49 2.48 -10.45
CA VAL A 401 -11.14 3.70 -10.95
C VAL A 401 -11.91 4.40 -9.82
N ALA A 402 -12.68 3.64 -9.03
CA ALA A 402 -13.43 4.20 -7.90
C ALA A 402 -12.51 4.75 -6.79
N LEU A 403 -11.43 4.05 -6.44
CA LEU A 403 -10.46 4.50 -5.44
C LEU A 403 -9.68 5.74 -5.90
N VAL A 404 -9.19 5.75 -7.16
CA VAL A 404 -8.50 6.91 -7.74
C VAL A 404 -9.45 8.11 -7.83
N GLY A 405 -10.67 7.90 -8.34
CA GLY A 405 -11.70 8.94 -8.38
C GLY A 405 -11.98 9.53 -7.00
N ALA A 406 -12.16 8.69 -5.97
CA ALA A 406 -12.39 9.17 -4.61
C ALA A 406 -11.15 9.84 -3.97
N THR A 407 -9.94 9.41 -4.33
CA THR A 407 -8.68 10.05 -3.87
C THR A 407 -8.61 11.51 -4.31
N PHE A 408 -9.03 11.80 -5.55
CA PHE A 408 -8.96 13.14 -6.12
C PHE A 408 -10.27 13.94 -5.99
N ALA A 409 -11.43 13.31 -5.75
CA ALA A 409 -12.70 13.99 -5.60
C ALA A 409 -12.71 15.02 -4.45
N VAL A 410 -12.07 14.69 -3.32
CA VAL A 410 -11.98 15.60 -2.15
C VAL A 410 -11.15 16.86 -2.47
N PRO A 411 -9.89 16.78 -2.95
CA PRO A 411 -9.13 17.97 -3.33
C PRO A 411 -9.80 18.75 -4.47
N VAL A 412 -10.27 18.08 -5.52
CA VAL A 412 -10.97 18.73 -6.65
C VAL A 412 -12.15 19.57 -6.13
N ARG A 413 -13.00 18.99 -5.27
CA ARG A 413 -14.14 19.71 -4.71
C ARG A 413 -13.70 20.89 -3.83
N ALA A 414 -12.70 20.71 -2.96
CA ALA A 414 -12.23 21.77 -2.08
C ALA A 414 -11.65 22.96 -2.87
N ILE A 415 -10.86 22.68 -3.90
CA ILE A 415 -10.26 23.68 -4.81
C ILE A 415 -11.36 24.39 -5.62
N TRP A 416 -12.28 23.61 -6.20
CA TRP A 416 -13.43 24.13 -6.96
C TRP A 416 -14.30 25.06 -6.11
N GLN A 417 -14.61 24.70 -4.86
CA GLN A 417 -15.40 25.56 -3.98
C GLN A 417 -14.62 26.82 -3.53
N ALA A 418 -13.30 26.73 -3.38
CA ALA A 418 -12.46 27.85 -2.95
C ALA A 418 -12.21 28.90 -4.05
N HIS A 419 -12.20 28.54 -5.34
CA HIS A 419 -11.78 29.41 -6.46
C HIS A 419 -10.36 29.99 -6.27
N ARG A 420 -9.44 29.11 -5.86
CA ARG A 420 -8.03 29.39 -5.60
C ARG A 420 -7.19 28.26 -6.19
N TYR A 421 -5.90 28.49 -6.38
CA TYR A 421 -5.01 27.47 -6.95
C TYR A 421 -4.86 26.27 -6.02
N ALA A 422 -4.62 25.10 -6.62
CA ALA A 422 -4.49 23.84 -5.89
C ALA A 422 -3.44 23.80 -4.75
N PRO A 423 -2.25 24.43 -4.87
CA PRO A 423 -1.18 24.30 -3.86
C PRO A 423 -1.51 24.93 -2.50
N ASP A 424 -2.37 25.95 -2.46
CA ASP A 424 -2.58 26.79 -1.28
C ASP A 424 -3.28 26.06 -0.12
N HIS A 425 -3.98 24.96 -0.42
CA HIS A 425 -4.95 24.35 0.50
C HIS A 425 -4.87 22.83 0.63
N TYR A 426 -4.19 22.11 -0.27
CA TYR A 426 -4.12 20.65 -0.21
C TYR A 426 -2.68 20.15 -0.19
N GLN A 427 -2.36 19.30 0.79
CA GLN A 427 -1.00 18.82 1.02
C GLN A 427 -0.89 17.31 0.74
N PRO A 428 0.30 16.80 0.37
CA PRO A 428 0.43 15.44 -0.18
C PRO A 428 0.05 14.35 0.84
N ARG A 429 0.19 14.66 2.13
CA ARG A 429 -0.21 13.81 3.27
C ARG A 429 -1.69 13.41 3.25
N TYR A 430 -2.55 14.19 2.60
CA TYR A 430 -3.98 13.90 2.50
C TYR A 430 -4.30 12.82 1.45
N LEU A 431 -3.47 12.68 0.40
CA LEU A 431 -3.63 11.66 -0.64
C LEU A 431 -2.93 10.35 -0.27
N LEU A 432 -1.78 10.45 0.42
CA LEU A 432 -0.94 9.33 0.86
C LEU A 432 -1.72 8.07 1.31
N PRO A 433 -2.68 8.12 2.27
CA PRO A 433 -3.39 6.92 2.69
C PRO A 433 -4.12 6.21 1.55
N MET A 434 -4.85 6.98 0.74
CA MET A 434 -5.61 6.42 -0.39
C MET A 434 -4.66 5.90 -1.48
N LEU A 435 -3.51 6.53 -1.70
CA LEU A 435 -2.48 6.02 -2.60
C LEU A 435 -1.86 4.70 -2.10
N MET A 436 -1.70 4.50 -0.78
CA MET A 436 -1.35 3.18 -0.21
C MET A 436 -2.39 2.10 -0.53
N VAL A 437 -3.68 2.44 -0.47
CA VAL A 437 -4.79 1.53 -0.78
C VAL A 437 -4.89 1.26 -2.29
N VAL A 438 -4.73 2.29 -3.13
CA VAL A 438 -4.71 2.17 -4.60
C VAL A 438 -3.58 1.26 -5.06
N LEU A 439 -2.34 1.46 -4.58
CA LEU A 439 -1.23 0.56 -4.89
C LEU A 439 -1.47 -0.84 -4.32
N GLY A 440 -2.00 -0.95 -3.09
CA GLY A 440 -2.34 -2.24 -2.47
C GLY A 440 -3.33 -3.06 -3.31
N VAL A 441 -4.41 -2.44 -3.77
CA VAL A 441 -5.40 -3.07 -4.68
C VAL A 441 -4.78 -3.34 -6.05
N CYS A 442 -3.89 -2.48 -6.55
CA CYS A 442 -3.16 -2.71 -7.80
C CYS A 442 -2.23 -3.94 -7.71
N LEU A 443 -1.65 -4.22 -6.55
CA LEU A 443 -0.78 -5.39 -6.33
C LEU A 443 -1.54 -6.71 -6.10
N ILE A 444 -2.89 -6.70 -6.11
CA ILE A 444 -3.69 -7.93 -6.06
C ILE A 444 -3.67 -8.65 -7.42
N ALA A 445 -3.10 -9.86 -7.46
CA ALA A 445 -3.18 -10.77 -8.60
C ALA A 445 -4.45 -11.66 -8.63
N GLY A 446 -5.19 -11.70 -7.51
CA GLY A 446 -6.39 -12.53 -7.30
C GLY A 446 -6.11 -13.81 -6.50
N PRO A 447 -7.16 -14.54 -6.06
CA PRO A 447 -6.99 -15.78 -5.29
C PRO A 447 -6.15 -16.82 -6.04
N GLY A 448 -5.23 -17.48 -5.34
CA GLY A 448 -4.32 -18.49 -5.93
C GLY A 448 -3.19 -17.94 -6.81
N ARG A 449 -3.32 -16.70 -7.33
CA ARG A 449 -2.29 -16.03 -8.12
C ARG A 449 -1.44 -15.12 -7.23
N ARG A 450 -0.18 -14.90 -7.63
CA ARG A 450 0.73 -13.93 -7.02
C ARG A 450 1.48 -13.21 -8.13
N ILE A 451 1.76 -11.92 -7.94
CA ILE A 451 2.75 -11.23 -8.75
C ILE A 451 4.10 -11.84 -8.40
N LYS A 452 4.79 -12.40 -9.40
CA LYS A 452 6.12 -13.01 -9.25
C LYS A 452 7.17 -12.03 -9.76
N TRP A 453 8.10 -11.63 -8.91
CA TRP A 453 9.23 -10.80 -9.33
C TRP A 453 10.48 -11.67 -9.49
N SER A 454 11.30 -11.36 -10.49
CA SER A 454 12.63 -11.95 -10.66
C SER A 454 13.59 -11.46 -9.57
N ALA A 455 14.70 -12.18 -9.38
CA ALA A 455 15.76 -11.73 -8.47
C ALA A 455 16.28 -10.33 -8.82
N TRP A 456 16.42 -10.04 -10.12
CA TRP A 456 16.86 -8.73 -10.63
C TRP A 456 15.83 -7.62 -10.39
N GLN A 457 14.53 -7.89 -10.55
CA GLN A 457 13.48 -6.92 -10.22
C GLN A 457 13.46 -6.58 -8.73
N ILE A 458 13.61 -7.59 -7.86
CA ILE A 458 13.72 -7.38 -6.42
C ILE A 458 14.99 -6.61 -6.06
N ALA A 459 16.14 -6.98 -6.63
CA ALA A 459 17.41 -6.29 -6.39
C ALA A 459 17.35 -4.82 -6.83
N LEU A 460 16.79 -4.53 -8.01
CA LEU A 460 16.61 -3.16 -8.51
C LEU A 460 15.71 -2.33 -7.59
N VAL A 461 14.52 -2.84 -7.24
CA VAL A 461 13.59 -2.13 -6.35
C VAL A 461 14.19 -1.95 -4.95
N TRP A 462 14.92 -2.95 -4.43
CA TRP A 462 15.62 -2.85 -3.15
C TRP A 462 16.73 -1.79 -3.16
N VAL A 463 17.56 -1.72 -4.21
CA VAL A 463 18.60 -0.69 -4.37
C VAL A 463 17.97 0.69 -4.46
N LEU A 464 16.93 0.86 -5.29
CA LEU A 464 16.20 2.12 -5.46
C LEU A 464 15.59 2.61 -4.13
N LEU A 465 14.95 1.73 -3.36
CA LEU A 465 14.39 2.09 -2.05
C LEU A 465 15.46 2.37 -1.01
N SER A 466 16.58 1.63 -1.03
CA SER A 466 17.69 1.83 -0.09
C SER A 466 18.36 3.19 -0.34
N LEU A 467 18.67 3.51 -1.60
CA LEU A 467 19.19 4.82 -2.01
C LEU A 467 18.20 5.93 -1.67
N GLY A 468 16.92 5.73 -1.97
CA GLY A 468 15.84 6.67 -1.66
C GLY A 468 15.76 7.02 -0.18
N GLY A 469 15.68 6.01 0.69
CA GLY A 469 15.60 6.22 2.13
C GLY A 469 16.88 6.79 2.75
N LEU A 470 18.04 6.35 2.28
CA LEU A 470 19.34 6.84 2.75
C LEU A 470 19.52 8.33 2.47
N VAL A 471 19.21 8.78 1.25
CA VAL A 471 19.33 10.19 0.85
C VAL A 471 18.23 11.04 1.48
N ALA A 472 17.00 10.53 1.62
CA ALA A 472 15.92 11.24 2.29
C ALA A 472 16.20 11.49 3.78
N LEU A 473 16.65 10.48 4.52
CA LEU A 473 17.01 10.64 5.93
C LEU A 473 18.23 11.56 6.10
N HIS A 474 19.23 11.47 5.22
CA HIS A 474 20.39 12.36 5.23
C HIS A 474 19.97 13.84 5.10
N GLY A 475 19.19 14.16 4.06
CA GLY A 475 18.73 15.53 3.82
C GLY A 475 17.82 16.05 4.93
N TRP A 476 16.93 15.20 5.47
CA TRP A 476 16.08 15.53 6.60
C TRP A 476 16.88 15.86 7.87
N MET A 477 17.93 15.08 8.17
CA MET A 477 18.84 15.36 9.28
C MET A 477 19.68 16.62 9.06
N ARG A 478 20.29 16.76 7.87
CA ARG A 478 21.12 17.91 7.48
C ARG A 478 20.39 19.24 7.67
N ARG A 479 19.13 19.30 7.22
CA ARG A 479 18.23 20.47 7.32
C ARG A 479 18.18 21.07 8.72
N PHE A 480 18.28 20.26 9.78
CA PHE A 480 18.24 20.74 11.16
C PHE A 480 19.59 20.72 11.87
N ILE A 481 20.51 19.79 11.57
CA ILE A 481 21.81 19.73 12.26
C ILE A 481 22.67 20.95 11.99
N THR A 482 22.70 21.41 10.72
CA THR A 482 23.46 22.59 10.28
C THR A 482 22.62 23.56 9.46
N GLY A 483 21.50 23.10 8.89
CA GLY A 483 20.94 23.77 7.72
C GLY A 483 21.68 23.32 6.44
N ASN A 484 21.23 23.81 5.29
CA ASN A 484 21.72 23.36 3.99
C ASN A 484 22.94 24.14 3.46
N ASP A 485 23.57 24.98 4.28
CA ASP A 485 24.81 25.67 3.94
C ASP A 485 26.04 24.74 4.01
N VAL A 486 26.00 23.69 4.84
CA VAL A 486 27.03 22.64 4.92
C VAL A 486 26.75 21.51 3.92
N GLN A 487 27.36 21.60 2.75
CA GLN A 487 27.31 20.57 1.71
C GLN A 487 28.33 19.45 2.00
N SER A 488 27.94 18.44 2.78
CA SER A 488 28.78 17.27 3.08
C SER A 488 27.95 16.01 3.39
N TRP A 489 28.52 14.84 3.11
CA TRP A 489 27.94 13.54 3.50
C TRP A 489 28.08 13.27 5.00
N ASP A 490 29.16 13.77 5.62
CA ASP A 490 29.50 13.69 7.04
C ASP A 490 28.57 14.59 7.86
N LEU A 491 27.62 14.00 8.59
CA LEU A 491 26.62 14.71 9.41
C LEU A 491 27.18 15.18 10.76
N SER A 492 28.28 14.59 11.24
CA SER A 492 28.99 15.05 12.44
C SER A 492 29.87 16.29 12.18
N ARG A 493 30.03 16.71 10.92
CA ARG A 493 30.69 17.96 10.54
C ARG A 493 29.89 19.19 10.95
N LYS A 494 30.51 20.05 11.76
CA LYS A 494 29.98 21.35 12.19
C LYS A 494 28.59 21.26 12.84
N VAL A 495 28.33 20.23 13.64
CA VAL A 495 27.04 20.06 14.34
C VAL A 495 26.68 21.31 15.13
N GLU A 496 25.56 21.95 14.77
CA GLU A 496 24.99 23.07 15.52
C GLU A 496 23.84 22.59 16.42
N TRP A 497 23.00 21.70 15.87
CA TRP A 497 21.91 21.05 16.59
C TRP A 497 22.06 19.53 16.58
N TRP A 498 22.10 18.93 17.77
CA TRP A 498 21.89 17.50 17.95
C TRP A 498 21.35 17.22 19.35
N ALA A 499 20.41 16.29 19.45
CA ALA A 499 19.66 16.06 20.69
C ALA A 499 19.92 14.70 21.36
N ASN A 500 20.49 13.72 20.66
CA ASN A 500 20.74 12.40 21.24
C ASN A 500 22.13 12.34 21.89
N PRO A 501 22.25 12.11 23.22
CA PRO A 501 23.54 12.14 23.91
C PRO A 501 24.41 10.89 23.65
N ASN A 502 23.81 9.78 23.19
CA ASN A 502 24.45 8.47 23.15
C ASN A 502 24.78 7.98 21.72
N ILE A 503 24.16 8.60 20.70
CA ILE A 503 24.28 8.20 19.29
C ILE A 503 24.59 9.47 18.49
N SER A 504 25.70 9.49 17.76
CA SER A 504 26.07 10.63 16.90
C SER A 504 25.14 10.74 15.67
N PRO A 505 25.12 11.90 14.98
CA PRO A 505 24.34 12.05 13.75
C PRO A 505 24.61 10.97 12.70
N ASP A 506 25.87 10.66 12.41
CA ASP A 506 26.21 9.63 11.42
C ASP A 506 25.79 8.23 11.87
N GLN A 507 25.93 7.90 13.16
CA GLN A 507 25.47 6.61 13.70
C GLN A 507 23.95 6.46 13.58
N MET A 508 23.19 7.53 13.86
CA MET A 508 21.73 7.52 13.73
C MET A 508 21.30 7.40 12.26
N TRP A 509 21.97 8.12 11.36
CA TRP A 509 21.73 8.03 9.92
C TRP A 509 22.02 6.63 9.35
N VAL A 510 23.15 6.02 9.76
CA VAL A 510 23.49 4.64 9.40
C VAL A 510 22.47 3.65 9.97
N LEU A 511 22.09 3.77 11.24
CA LEU A 511 21.07 2.93 11.87
C LEU A 511 19.74 2.97 11.10
N GLY A 512 19.24 4.16 10.80
CA GLY A 512 18.00 4.35 10.06
C GLY A 512 18.07 3.84 8.62
N SER A 513 19.17 4.13 7.91
CA SER A 513 19.36 3.74 6.52
C SER A 513 19.52 2.22 6.35
N VAL A 514 20.31 1.57 7.21
CA VAL A 514 20.48 0.11 7.22
C VAL A 514 19.16 -0.57 7.61
N SER A 515 18.48 -0.08 8.64
CA SER A 515 17.19 -0.64 9.07
C SER A 515 16.13 -0.53 7.99
N TRP A 516 16.04 0.60 7.29
CA TRP A 516 15.15 0.77 6.13
C TRP A 516 15.49 -0.22 5.00
N SER A 517 16.78 -0.37 4.67
CA SER A 517 17.24 -1.29 3.64
C SER A 517 16.94 -2.75 3.98
N VAL A 518 17.09 -3.16 5.25
CA VAL A 518 16.74 -4.49 5.75
C VAL A 518 15.22 -4.72 5.71
N LEU A 519 14.42 -3.75 6.15
CA LEU A 519 12.96 -3.80 6.04
C LEU A 519 12.53 -4.00 4.59
N ALA A 520 13.05 -3.19 3.67
CA ALA A 520 12.75 -3.27 2.25
C ALA A 520 13.12 -4.66 1.69
N LEU A 521 14.32 -5.17 2.00
CA LEU A 521 14.77 -6.49 1.55
C LEU A 521 13.83 -7.61 2.04
N VAL A 522 13.53 -7.65 3.34
CA VAL A 522 12.69 -8.71 3.93
C VAL A 522 11.27 -8.68 3.38
N VAL A 523 10.69 -7.48 3.19
CA VAL A 523 9.37 -7.32 2.59
C VAL A 523 9.36 -7.75 1.12
N LEU A 524 10.35 -7.33 0.32
CA LEU A 524 10.44 -7.69 -1.11
C LEU A 524 10.73 -9.18 -1.33
N LEU A 525 11.49 -9.83 -0.45
CA LEU A 525 11.71 -11.28 -0.50
C LEU A 525 10.41 -12.08 -0.30
N SER A 526 9.34 -11.50 0.26
CA SER A 526 8.01 -12.15 0.30
C SER A 526 7.34 -12.27 -1.08
N PHE A 527 7.81 -11.52 -2.08
CA PHE A 527 7.40 -11.60 -3.50
C PHE A 527 8.35 -12.45 -4.36
N TYR A 528 9.47 -12.91 -3.80
CA TYR A 528 10.42 -13.73 -4.55
C TYR A 528 9.83 -15.10 -4.88
N SER A 529 9.58 -15.36 -6.16
CA SER A 529 9.29 -16.72 -6.60
C SER A 529 10.60 -17.50 -6.72
N ARG A 530 10.83 -18.48 -5.84
CA ARG A 530 11.76 -19.56 -6.16
C ARG A 530 11.27 -20.21 -7.45
N ARG A 531 12.06 -20.13 -8.53
CA ARG A 531 11.88 -21.03 -9.66
C ARG A 531 12.10 -22.45 -9.13
N ALA A 532 11.04 -23.25 -9.08
CA ALA A 532 11.21 -24.69 -9.06
C ALA A 532 11.84 -25.05 -10.40
N ALA A 533 13.16 -25.25 -10.42
CA ALA A 533 13.87 -25.77 -11.58
C ALA A 533 13.57 -27.28 -11.69
N VAL A 534 12.34 -27.57 -12.12
CA VAL A 534 11.85 -28.88 -12.54
C VAL A 534 11.58 -28.78 -14.04
N LEU A 535 12.66 -28.77 -14.81
CA LEU A 535 12.69 -29.56 -16.03
C LEU A 535 12.95 -30.99 -15.56
N GLY A 536 11.88 -31.68 -15.18
CA GLY A 536 11.84 -33.12 -15.41
C GLY A 536 11.45 -33.33 -16.87
N PRO A 537 11.87 -34.42 -17.52
CA PRO A 537 11.24 -34.84 -18.76
C PRO A 537 9.72 -34.97 -18.51
N GLU A 538 8.90 -34.65 -19.51
CA GLU A 538 7.53 -35.16 -19.51
C GLU A 538 7.61 -36.70 -19.43
N PRO A 539 6.73 -37.38 -18.65
CA PRO A 539 6.55 -38.80 -18.85
C PRO A 539 6.11 -39.00 -20.30
N GLU A 540 6.73 -39.94 -21.00
CA GLU A 540 6.28 -40.33 -22.34
C GLU A 540 4.78 -40.64 -22.27
N SER A 541 4.01 -40.02 -23.16
CA SER A 541 2.61 -40.36 -23.33
C SER A 541 2.52 -41.86 -23.65
N GLU A 542 1.78 -42.62 -22.85
CA GLU A 542 1.42 -43.99 -23.23
C GLU A 542 0.78 -43.95 -24.64
N PRO A 543 1.16 -44.88 -25.53
CA PRO A 543 0.52 -44.96 -26.84
C PRO A 543 -0.98 -45.21 -26.62
N GLY A 544 -1.80 -44.31 -27.17
CA GLY A 544 -3.25 -44.40 -27.01
C GLY A 544 -3.80 -45.72 -27.57
N PRO A 545 -5.00 -46.16 -27.10
CA PRO A 545 -5.63 -47.36 -27.63
C PRO A 545 -5.77 -47.26 -29.16
N GLY A 546 -5.47 -48.36 -29.84
CA GLY A 546 -5.54 -48.44 -31.30
C GLY A 546 -6.96 -48.23 -31.84
N PRO A 547 -7.12 -48.09 -33.17
CA PRO A 547 -8.41 -47.82 -33.79
C PRO A 547 -9.44 -48.89 -33.43
N GLU A 548 -10.62 -48.43 -33.03
CA GLU A 548 -11.79 -49.26 -32.74
C GLU A 548 -12.28 -49.96 -34.02
N PRO A 549 -12.68 -51.25 -33.99
CA PRO A 549 -13.16 -51.94 -35.18
C PRO A 549 -14.45 -51.30 -35.72
N GLN A 550 -14.56 -51.15 -37.04
CA GLN A 550 -15.80 -50.67 -37.65
C GLN A 550 -16.93 -51.71 -37.47
N PRO A 551 -18.18 -51.29 -37.23
CA PRO A 551 -19.33 -52.19 -37.24
C PRO A 551 -19.54 -52.81 -38.63
N GLU A 552 -19.91 -54.09 -38.67
CA GLU A 552 -20.44 -54.72 -39.90
C GLU A 552 -21.77 -54.07 -40.32
N PRO A 553 -22.09 -54.02 -41.62
CA PRO A 553 -23.36 -53.48 -42.09
C PRO A 553 -24.53 -54.39 -41.70
N GLU A 554 -25.59 -53.79 -41.16
CA GLU A 554 -26.85 -54.47 -40.85
C GLU A 554 -27.46 -55.12 -42.10
N ARG A 555 -27.97 -56.34 -41.96
CA ARG A 555 -28.87 -56.93 -42.95
C ARG A 555 -30.29 -56.46 -42.66
N GLU A 556 -30.97 -55.99 -43.69
CA GLU A 556 -32.42 -55.80 -43.68
C GLU A 556 -33.14 -57.14 -43.40
N PRO A 557 -34.14 -57.18 -42.51
CA PRO A 557 -35.08 -58.30 -42.43
C PRO A 557 -36.16 -58.16 -43.51
N GLU A 558 -36.40 -59.24 -44.24
CA GLU A 558 -37.51 -59.36 -45.20
C GLU A 558 -38.89 -59.34 -44.49
N SER A 559 -39.92 -58.98 -45.26
CA SER A 559 -41.31 -58.81 -44.85
C SER A 559 -42.13 -60.11 -44.82
N GLU A 560 -43.37 -60.00 -44.31
CA GLU A 560 -44.53 -60.93 -44.38
C GLU A 560 -44.75 -61.90 -43.19
N PRO A 561 -46.01 -62.32 -42.92
CA PRO A 561 -47.26 -61.55 -43.01
C PRO A 561 -48.20 -61.72 -41.79
N GLU A 562 -49.44 -61.24 -41.93
CA GLU A 562 -50.51 -61.13 -40.94
C GLU A 562 -51.02 -62.47 -40.37
N THR A 563 -51.55 -62.43 -39.12
CA THR A 563 -52.58 -63.37 -38.63
C THR A 563 -53.59 -62.64 -37.75
N GLU A 564 -54.87 -62.89 -38.02
CA GLU A 564 -56.05 -62.32 -37.36
C GLU A 564 -56.25 -62.84 -35.92
N THR A 565 -56.98 -62.08 -35.08
CA THR A 565 -57.96 -62.65 -34.14
C THR A 565 -58.96 -61.59 -33.65
N GLU A 566 -60.18 -62.03 -33.33
CA GLU A 566 -61.40 -61.21 -33.17
C GLU A 566 -61.70 -60.80 -31.70
N GLY A 567 -62.56 -59.77 -31.53
CA GLY A 567 -63.78 -59.92 -30.72
C GLY A 567 -63.93 -59.19 -29.37
N GLY A 568 -65.08 -58.52 -29.17
CA GLY A 568 -65.61 -57.99 -27.90
C GLY A 568 -65.47 -56.46 -27.72
N GLU A 569 -66.49 -55.63 -27.93
CA GLU A 569 -67.60 -55.27 -26.98
C GLU A 569 -67.11 -54.45 -25.76
N GLU A 570 -67.74 -53.35 -25.29
CA GLU A 570 -69.01 -52.68 -25.66
C GLU A 570 -69.07 -51.22 -25.11
N GLN A 571 -69.98 -50.39 -25.69
CA GLN A 571 -70.68 -49.20 -25.11
C GLN A 571 -69.93 -47.98 -24.51
N GLY A 572 -70.54 -46.78 -24.64
CA GLY A 572 -70.43 -45.75 -23.57
C GLY A 572 -70.36 -44.24 -23.89
N ASP A 573 -71.26 -43.71 -24.73
CA ASP A 573 -71.85 -42.34 -24.72
C ASP A 573 -71.06 -41.03 -24.45
N GLU A 574 -71.30 -40.10 -25.38
CA GLU A 574 -71.72 -38.68 -25.22
C GLU A 574 -70.87 -37.62 -24.45
N ALA A 575 -70.19 -36.82 -25.29
CA ALA A 575 -70.58 -35.43 -25.62
C ALA A 575 -70.15 -34.21 -24.75
N HIS A 576 -69.91 -33.13 -25.52
CA HIS A 576 -69.85 -31.70 -25.16
C HIS A 576 -68.74 -31.19 -24.19
N ALA A 577 -68.28 -29.93 -24.27
CA ALA A 577 -68.03 -28.99 -25.39
C ALA A 577 -67.49 -27.67 -24.79
N LEU A 578 -66.46 -27.07 -25.41
CA LEU A 578 -66.15 -25.61 -25.32
C LEU A 578 -65.77 -25.11 -23.89
N SER A 579 -65.18 -23.93 -23.64
CA SER A 579 -64.51 -22.91 -24.48
C SER A 579 -63.53 -22.10 -23.59
N ASP A 580 -62.47 -21.62 -24.23
CA ASP A 580 -61.68 -20.38 -24.01
C ASP A 580 -61.52 -19.68 -22.65
N GLY A 581 -60.29 -19.17 -22.48
CA GLY A 581 -59.99 -17.86 -21.89
C GLY A 581 -59.51 -17.85 -20.44
N ALA A 582 -58.69 -16.91 -19.99
CA ALA A 582 -57.89 -15.88 -20.64
C ALA A 582 -57.07 -15.17 -19.54
N ALA A 583 -55.82 -14.80 -19.86
CA ALA A 583 -55.12 -13.58 -19.44
C ALA A 583 -55.06 -13.07 -17.96
N THR A 584 -53.87 -12.53 -17.65
CA THR A 584 -53.58 -11.41 -16.71
C THR A 584 -53.77 -11.58 -15.20
N THR A 585 -52.63 -11.57 -14.49
CA THR A 585 -52.23 -10.43 -13.64
C THR A 585 -50.71 -10.32 -13.57
#